data_AF-A0A2D7FIL7-F1
#
_entry.id   AF-A0A2D7FIL7-F1
#
_cell.length_a   1.000
_cell.length_b   1.000
_cell.length_c   1.000
_cell.angle_alpha   90.00
_cell.angle_beta   90.00
_cell.angle_gamma   90.00
#
_symmetry.space_group_name_H-M   'P 1'
#
loop_
_entity.id
_entity.type
_entity.pdbx_description
1 polymer ?
#
loop_
_entity_poly.entity_id
_entity_poly.type
_entity_poly.pdbx_seq_one_letter_code
_entity_poly.pdbx_strand_id
1 'polypeptide(L)'
;MFNAIHSGLRSFSRFATWVGGAALLLSAIMVTADVVSRKIFGITMSGSDEITGYVFAAATTWAYSYCLFTRSNIRIDVLYNQLGTRTRGWLDLLGLSLLTYYIYLLSTNALSMFRDNLEYNSTAQTTLATPLWIPQSFWISGLFFFLFSLSFMTLYVFISIIQGRWDTVNRIAGVKSVEEEIKEETHA
;
A
#
# COMPACT_ATOMS: atom_id res chain seq x y z
N MET A 1 20.12 13.67 5.91
CA MET A 1 19.46 12.65 6.76
C MET A 1 18.11 12.21 6.19
N PHE A 2 17.09 13.07 6.10
CA PHE A 2 15.75 12.71 5.57
C PHE A 2 15.76 12.07 4.17
N ASN A 3 16.61 12.54 3.24
CA ASN A 3 16.72 11.95 1.90
C ASN A 3 17.27 10.51 1.91
N ALA A 4 18.20 10.21 2.81
CA ALA A 4 18.77 8.85 2.93
C ALA A 4 17.73 7.88 3.50
N ILE A 5 16.95 8.33 4.49
CA ILE A 5 15.85 7.54 5.05
C ILE A 5 14.76 7.32 3.98
N HIS A 6 14.38 8.37 3.25
CA HIS A 6 13.38 8.29 2.19
C HIS A 6 13.78 7.30 1.06
N SER A 7 15.04 7.35 0.61
CA SER A 7 15.55 6.41 -0.41
C SER A 7 15.64 4.96 0.09
N GLY A 8 15.99 4.76 1.37
CA GLY A 8 15.96 3.46 2.03
C GLY A 8 14.55 2.87 2.09
N LEU A 9 13.58 3.63 2.60
CA LEU A 9 12.17 3.19 2.64
C LEU A 9 11.62 2.90 1.24
N ARG A 10 11.95 3.74 0.25
CA ARG A 10 11.51 3.53 -1.14
C ARG A 10 12.06 2.22 -1.72
N SER A 11 13.34 1.93 -1.50
CA SER A 11 13.97 0.72 -2.01
C SER A 11 13.38 -0.54 -1.37
N PHE A 12 13.15 -0.51 -0.06
CA PHE A 12 12.50 -1.60 0.65
C PHE A 12 11.05 -1.81 0.19
N SER A 13 10.29 -0.73 0.03
CA SER A 13 8.91 -0.78 -0.49
C SER A 13 8.86 -1.36 -1.90
N ARG A 14 9.83 -1.00 -2.76
CA ARG A 14 9.96 -1.55 -4.11
C ARG A 14 10.22 -3.06 -4.08
N PHE A 15 11.14 -3.52 -3.23
CA PHE A 15 11.41 -4.94 -3.07
C PHE A 15 10.16 -5.71 -2.58
N ALA A 16 9.48 -5.20 -1.55
CA ALA A 16 8.24 -5.79 -1.05
C ALA A 16 7.15 -5.85 -2.12
N THR A 17 7.04 -4.82 -2.96
CA THR A 17 6.08 -4.79 -4.07
C THR A 17 6.42 -5.82 -5.15
N TRP A 18 7.70 -6.03 -5.46
CA TRP A 18 8.13 -7.09 -6.38
C TRP A 18 7.81 -8.48 -5.85
N VAL A 19 8.05 -8.73 -4.55
CA VAL A 19 7.69 -9.99 -3.91
C VAL A 19 6.16 -10.19 -3.92
N GLY A 20 5.39 -9.15 -3.59
CA GLY A 20 3.93 -9.18 -3.66
C GLY A 20 3.40 -9.44 -5.07
N GLY A 21 3.97 -8.77 -6.08
CA GLY A 21 3.63 -8.98 -7.49
C GLY A 21 3.95 -10.40 -7.98
N ALA A 22 5.09 -10.96 -7.59
CA ALA A 22 5.43 -12.35 -7.88
C ALA A 22 4.46 -13.34 -7.21
N ALA A 23 4.08 -13.07 -5.95
CA ALA A 23 3.09 -13.88 -5.23
C ALA A 23 1.71 -13.84 -5.91
N LEU A 24 1.27 -12.67 -6.36
CA LEU A 24 0.03 -12.52 -7.14
C LEU A 24 0.08 -13.29 -8.45
N LEU A 25 1.19 -13.25 -9.17
CA LEU A 25 1.37 -13.99 -10.42
C LEU A 25 1.32 -15.50 -10.18
N LEU A 26 1.94 -15.98 -9.10
CA LEU A 26 1.84 -17.38 -8.67
C LEU A 26 0.40 -17.76 -8.31
N SER A 27 -0.34 -16.91 -7.59
CA SER A 27 -1.76 -17.14 -7.31
C SER A 27 -2.61 -17.19 -8.59
N ALA A 28 -2.34 -16.32 -9.58
CA ALA A 28 -3.02 -16.35 -10.86
C ALA A 28 -2.77 -17.65 -11.64
N ILE A 29 -1.52 -18.14 -11.64
CA ILE A 29 -1.17 -19.45 -12.22
C ILE A 29 -1.92 -20.56 -11.49
N MET A 30 -1.96 -20.53 -10.16
CA MET A 30 -2.65 -21.54 -9.33
C MET A 30 -4.15 -21.58 -9.62
N VAL A 31 -4.83 -20.43 -9.67
CA VAL A 31 -6.25 -20.34 -10.01
C VAL A 31 -6.49 -20.82 -11.45
N THR A 32 -5.62 -20.45 -12.38
CA THR A 32 -5.74 -20.90 -13.78
C THR A 32 -5.60 -22.42 -13.87
N ALA A 33 -4.63 -23.01 -13.18
CA ALA A 33 -4.44 -24.46 -13.13
C ALA A 33 -5.65 -25.17 -12.49
N ASP A 34 -6.22 -24.62 -11.43
CA ASP A 34 -7.43 -25.17 -10.80
C ASP A 34 -8.64 -25.13 -11.74
N VAL A 35 -8.88 -24.00 -12.43
CA VAL A 35 -9.98 -23.88 -13.41
C VAL A 35 -9.80 -24.87 -14.57
N VAL A 36 -8.58 -25.03 -15.07
CA VAL A 36 -8.26 -25.99 -16.13
C VAL A 36 -8.45 -27.43 -15.63
N SER A 37 -7.95 -27.75 -14.44
CA SER A 37 -8.08 -29.08 -13.82
C SER A 37 -9.55 -29.46 -13.61
N ARG A 38 -10.34 -28.52 -13.08
CA ARG A 38 -11.78 -28.70 -12.86
C ARG A 38 -12.52 -28.99 -14.16
N LYS A 39 -12.13 -28.33 -15.25
CA LYS A 39 -12.79 -28.47 -16.55
C LYS A 39 -12.39 -29.75 -17.31
N ILE A 40 -11.16 -30.23 -17.13
CA ILE A 40 -10.64 -31.40 -17.87
C ILE A 40 -10.78 -32.69 -17.06
N PHE A 41 -10.45 -32.66 -15.76
CA PHE A 41 -10.37 -33.84 -14.90
C PHE A 41 -11.50 -33.95 -13.89
N GLY A 42 -12.33 -32.91 -13.73
CA GLY A 42 -13.40 -32.87 -12.73
C GLY A 42 -12.89 -32.78 -11.28
N ILE A 43 -11.59 -32.54 -11.08
CA ILE A 43 -10.95 -32.41 -9.76
C ILE A 43 -10.83 -30.92 -9.45
N THR A 44 -11.42 -30.50 -8.32
CA THR A 44 -11.34 -29.13 -7.80
C THR A 44 -10.34 -29.06 -6.65
N MET A 45 -9.41 -28.11 -6.68
CA MET A 45 -8.62 -27.73 -5.51
C MET A 45 -9.46 -26.86 -4.57
N SER A 46 -10.02 -27.47 -3.53
CA SER A 46 -10.75 -26.73 -2.50
C SER A 46 -9.80 -25.78 -1.76
N GLY A 47 -10.13 -24.49 -1.72
CA GLY A 47 -9.35 -23.45 -1.03
C GLY A 47 -8.39 -22.63 -1.90
N SER A 48 -8.35 -22.87 -3.22
CA SER A 48 -7.54 -22.06 -4.15
C SER A 48 -7.93 -20.57 -4.13
N ASP A 49 -9.23 -20.30 -4.08
CA ASP A 49 -9.81 -18.95 -4.02
C ASP A 49 -9.46 -18.23 -2.71
N GLU A 50 -9.46 -18.95 -1.59
CA GLU A 50 -9.17 -18.43 -0.26
C GLU A 50 -7.70 -18.02 -0.12
N ILE A 51 -6.77 -18.89 -0.54
CA ILE A 51 -5.34 -18.60 -0.53
C ILE A 51 -5.04 -17.40 -1.42
N THR A 52 -5.66 -17.33 -2.60
CA THR A 52 -5.48 -16.20 -3.52
C THR A 52 -5.99 -14.89 -2.92
N GLY A 53 -7.12 -14.91 -2.22
CA GLY A 53 -7.62 -13.76 -1.47
C GLY A 53 -6.67 -13.27 -0.39
N TYR A 54 -6.03 -14.20 0.36
CA TYR A 54 -5.05 -13.86 1.38
C TYR A 54 -3.76 -13.26 0.80
N VAL A 55 -3.24 -13.87 -0.26
CA VAL A 55 -2.07 -13.35 -0.97
C VAL A 55 -2.37 -11.97 -1.55
N PHE A 56 -3.57 -11.77 -2.10
CA PHE A 56 -4.00 -10.48 -2.63
C PHE A 56 -4.07 -9.40 -1.57
N ALA A 57 -4.67 -9.69 -0.41
CA ALA A 57 -4.73 -8.76 0.70
C ALA A 57 -3.32 -8.37 1.19
N ALA A 58 -2.43 -9.34 1.36
CA ALA A 58 -1.06 -9.09 1.78
C ALA A 58 -0.28 -8.27 0.73
N ALA A 59 -0.27 -8.70 -0.54
CA ALA A 59 0.43 -7.99 -1.60
C ALA A 59 -0.02 -6.52 -1.72
N THR A 60 -1.32 -6.28 -1.60
CA THR A 60 -1.90 -4.94 -1.70
C THR A 60 -1.45 -4.02 -0.56
N THR A 61 -1.51 -4.48 0.70
CA THR A 61 -1.13 -3.62 1.84
C THR A 61 0.36 -3.27 1.82
N TRP A 62 1.21 -4.19 1.37
CA TRP A 62 2.63 -3.94 1.17
C TRP A 62 2.90 -2.96 0.01
N ALA A 63 2.14 -3.06 -1.10
CA ALA A 63 2.27 -2.17 -2.25
C ALA A 63 1.86 -0.71 -1.98
N TYR A 64 0.98 -0.44 -0.99
CA TYR A 64 0.56 0.92 -0.64
C TYR A 64 1.73 1.85 -0.30
N SER A 65 2.72 1.33 0.42
CA SER A 65 3.94 2.08 0.76
C SER A 65 4.71 2.54 -0.50
N TYR A 66 4.82 1.68 -1.51
CA TYR A 66 5.47 2.00 -2.77
C TYR A 66 4.66 3.01 -3.60
N CYS A 67 3.33 2.86 -3.62
CA CYS A 67 2.42 3.81 -4.26
C CYS A 67 2.55 5.22 -3.65
N LEU A 68 2.68 5.32 -2.32
CA LEU A 68 2.94 6.58 -1.62
C LEU A 68 4.24 7.24 -2.08
N PHE A 69 5.35 6.49 -2.13
CA PHE A 69 6.66 7.03 -2.54
C PHE A 69 6.78 7.32 -4.04
N THR A 70 5.94 6.70 -4.87
CA THR A 70 5.89 6.95 -6.32
C THR A 70 4.86 8.02 -6.68
N ARG A 71 4.13 8.53 -5.69
CA ARG A 71 3.06 9.52 -5.85
C ARG A 71 1.96 9.05 -6.81
N SER A 72 1.71 7.73 -6.85
CA SER A 72 0.75 7.10 -7.77
C SER A 72 -0.69 7.09 -7.25
N ASN A 73 -0.98 7.82 -6.17
CA ASN A 73 -2.34 7.95 -5.66
C ASN A 73 -3.14 8.86 -6.60
N ILE A 74 -4.35 8.45 -6.95
CA ILE A 74 -5.25 9.25 -7.78
C ILE A 74 -5.58 10.54 -7.02
N ARG A 75 -5.35 11.68 -7.66
CA ARG A 75 -5.61 13.02 -7.10
C ARG A 75 -6.31 13.86 -8.16
N ILE A 76 -7.29 14.64 -7.72
CA ILE A 76 -7.98 15.60 -8.60
C ILE A 76 -7.10 16.85 -8.69
N ASP A 77 -6.53 17.09 -9.86
CA ASP A 77 -5.52 18.12 -10.11
C ASP A 77 -6.09 19.42 -10.68
N VAL A 78 -7.33 19.41 -11.21
CA VAL A 78 -7.99 20.56 -11.86
C VAL A 78 -7.96 21.83 -11.01
N LEU A 79 -8.37 21.74 -9.75
CA LEU A 79 -8.32 22.88 -8.82
C LEU A 79 -6.92 23.09 -8.27
N TYR A 80 -6.17 22.01 -8.04
CA TYR A 80 -4.81 22.05 -7.49
C TYR A 80 -3.87 22.88 -8.38
N ASN A 81 -3.97 22.74 -9.71
CA ASN A 81 -3.16 23.45 -10.68
C ASN A 81 -3.44 24.96 -10.76
N GLN A 82 -4.57 25.43 -10.23
CA GLN A 82 -4.91 26.85 -10.17
C GLN A 82 -4.43 27.53 -8.87
N LEU A 83 -4.08 26.73 -7.84
CA LEU A 83 -3.66 27.23 -6.54
C LEU A 83 -2.18 27.62 -6.52
N GLY A 84 -1.80 28.57 -5.66
CA GLY A 84 -0.40 28.96 -5.45
C GLY A 84 0.42 27.89 -4.70
N THR A 85 1.75 27.95 -4.79
CA THR A 85 2.66 26.94 -4.21
C THR A 85 2.47 26.72 -2.71
N ARG A 86 2.12 27.78 -1.97
CA ARG A 86 1.89 27.69 -0.52
C ARG A 86 0.61 26.96 -0.17
N THR A 87 -0.49 27.26 -0.86
CA THR A 87 -1.79 26.63 -0.60
C THR A 87 -1.77 25.15 -1.02
N ARG A 88 -1.08 24.81 -2.12
CA ARG A 88 -0.81 23.42 -2.50
C ARG A 88 -0.11 22.64 -1.40
N GLY A 89 0.99 23.19 -0.86
CA GLY A 89 1.75 22.51 0.20
C GLY A 89 0.92 22.24 1.46
N TRP A 90 0.05 23.18 1.86
CA TRP A 90 -0.87 22.97 2.98
C TRP A 90 -1.95 21.92 2.69
N LEU A 91 -2.49 21.89 1.46
CA LEU A 91 -3.44 20.86 1.04
C LEU A 91 -2.80 19.47 0.99
N ASP A 92 -1.56 19.37 0.50
CA ASP A 92 -0.81 18.11 0.48
C ASP A 92 -0.55 17.61 1.90
N LEU A 93 -0.18 18.49 2.83
CA LEU A 93 -0.03 18.14 4.24
C LEU A 93 -1.35 17.69 4.86
N LEU A 94 -2.46 18.39 4.57
CA LEU A 94 -3.78 18.03 5.08
C LEU A 94 -4.22 16.66 4.53
N GLY A 95 -4.06 16.41 3.24
CA GLY A 95 -4.36 15.14 2.61
C GLY A 95 -3.53 13.99 3.19
N LEU A 96 -2.23 14.19 3.35
CA LEU A 96 -1.36 13.21 4.01
C LEU A 96 -1.75 12.97 5.46
N SER A 97 -2.12 14.02 6.20
CA SER A 97 -2.51 13.89 7.62
C SER A 97 -3.82 13.13 7.77
N LEU A 98 -4.81 13.41 6.91
CA LEU A 98 -6.08 12.69 6.90
C LEU A 98 -5.91 11.22 6.51
N LEU A 99 -5.06 10.95 5.52
CA LEU A 99 -4.74 9.58 5.12
C LEU A 99 -4.01 8.83 6.24
N THR A 100 -3.03 9.46 6.89
CA THR A 100 -2.34 8.90 8.07
C THR A 100 -3.33 8.60 9.19
N TYR A 101 -4.28 9.51 9.47
CA TYR A 101 -5.32 9.28 10.48
C TYR A 101 -6.24 8.11 10.13
N TYR A 102 -6.70 8.03 8.88
CA TYR A 102 -7.53 6.91 8.41
C TYR A 102 -6.80 5.57 8.54
N ILE A 103 -5.55 5.50 8.09
CA ILE A 103 -4.74 4.27 8.16
C ILE A 103 -4.38 3.92 9.61
N TYR A 104 -4.22 4.91 10.48
CA TYR A 104 -4.07 4.67 11.92
C TYR A 104 -5.31 3.97 12.48
N LEU A 105 -6.51 4.48 12.22
CA LEU A 105 -7.76 3.84 12.65
C LEU A 105 -7.91 2.44 12.06
N LEU A 106 -7.62 2.27 10.78
CA LEU A 106 -7.69 0.96 10.13
C LEU A 106 -6.73 -0.04 10.77
N SER A 107 -5.49 0.38 11.06
CA SER A 107 -4.46 -0.49 11.64
C SER A 107 -4.77 -0.88 13.08
N THR A 108 -5.32 0.04 13.88
CA THR A 108 -5.70 -0.26 15.28
C THR A 108 -6.89 -1.20 15.35
N ASN A 109 -7.91 -0.99 14.51
CA ASN A 109 -9.05 -1.91 14.39
C ASN A 109 -8.60 -3.29 13.89
N ALA A 110 -7.72 -3.34 12.88
CA ALA A 110 -7.16 -4.60 12.39
C ALA A 110 -6.37 -5.35 13.47
N LEU A 111 -5.61 -4.63 14.31
CA LEU A 111 -4.90 -5.23 15.44
C LEU A 111 -5.86 -5.74 16.52
N SER A 112 -6.96 -5.04 16.78
CA SER A 112 -8.01 -5.51 17.69
C SER A 112 -8.62 -6.81 17.17
N MET A 113 -9.03 -6.84 15.90
CA MET A 113 -9.57 -8.05 15.27
C MET A 113 -8.57 -9.21 15.31
N PHE A 114 -7.28 -8.95 15.08
CA PHE A 114 -6.26 -9.99 15.17
C PHE A 114 -6.17 -10.61 16.57
N ARG A 115 -6.24 -9.79 17.62
CA ARG A 115 -6.24 -10.27 19.01
C ARG A 115 -7.47 -11.12 19.31
N ASP A 116 -8.65 -10.67 18.89
CA ASP A 116 -9.89 -11.43 19.06
C ASP A 116 -9.81 -12.78 18.35
N ASN A 117 -9.32 -12.81 17.11
CA ASN A 117 -9.16 -14.05 16.34
C ASN A 117 -8.14 -15.01 16.99
N LEU A 118 -7.09 -14.49 17.64
CA LEU A 118 -6.11 -15.29 18.35
C LEU A 118 -6.66 -15.85 19.67
N GLU A 119 -7.42 -15.06 20.42
CA GLU A 119 -8.04 -15.48 21.68
C GLU A 119 -9.12 -16.54 21.45
N TYR A 120 -9.98 -16.34 20.45
CA TYR A 120 -11.06 -17.26 20.12
C TYR A 120 -10.64 -18.40 19.19
N ASN A 121 -9.35 -18.52 18.82
CA ASN A 121 -8.83 -19.49 17.84
C ASN A 121 -9.72 -19.61 16.59
N SER A 122 -10.12 -18.46 16.05
CA SER A 122 -11.09 -18.39 14.97
C SER A 122 -10.51 -18.91 13.66
N THR A 123 -11.25 -19.80 13.01
CA THR A 123 -10.93 -20.36 11.70
C THR A 123 -11.86 -19.81 10.63
N ALA A 124 -11.37 -19.78 9.39
CA ALA A 124 -12.18 -19.39 8.25
C ALA A 124 -13.39 -20.34 8.10
N GLN A 125 -14.56 -19.80 7.75
CA GLN A 125 -15.80 -20.56 7.50
C GLN A 125 -15.79 -21.22 6.11
N THR A 126 -14.63 -21.70 5.69
CA THR A 126 -14.33 -22.27 4.37
C THR A 126 -13.85 -23.72 4.53
N THR A 127 -13.75 -24.45 3.42
CA THR A 127 -13.33 -25.86 3.44
C THR A 127 -11.94 -26.06 4.04
N LEU A 128 -11.06 -25.05 3.95
CA LEU A 128 -9.69 -25.13 4.44
C LEU A 128 -9.59 -24.87 5.96
N ALA A 129 -10.64 -24.31 6.57
CA ALA A 129 -10.72 -23.96 7.99
C ALA A 129 -9.45 -23.27 8.50
N THR A 130 -8.89 -22.38 7.67
CA THR A 130 -7.57 -21.80 7.90
C THR A 130 -7.58 -20.94 9.16
N PRO A 131 -6.61 -21.10 10.09
CA PRO A 131 -6.48 -20.20 11.24
C PRO A 131 -6.28 -18.76 10.76
N LEU A 132 -7.21 -17.87 11.09
CA LEU A 132 -7.26 -16.53 10.50
C LEU A 132 -6.07 -15.66 10.88
N TRP A 133 -5.41 -15.94 12.02
CA TRP A 133 -4.24 -15.21 12.48
C TRP A 133 -3.06 -15.27 11.49
N ILE A 134 -2.90 -16.38 10.75
CA ILE A 134 -1.80 -16.54 9.79
C ILE A 134 -1.92 -15.51 8.66
N PRO A 135 -2.98 -15.53 7.82
CA PRO A 135 -3.12 -14.54 6.74
C PRO A 135 -3.25 -13.12 7.29
N GLN A 136 -3.89 -12.94 8.46
CA GLN A 136 -3.99 -11.63 9.10
C GLN A 136 -2.64 -10.99 9.41
N SER A 137 -1.67 -11.77 9.91
CA SER A 137 -0.34 -11.25 10.23
C SER A 137 0.37 -10.61 9.01
N PHE A 138 0.20 -11.19 7.82
CA PHE A 138 0.86 -10.71 6.61
C PHE A 138 0.30 -9.38 6.09
N TRP A 139 -1.02 -9.22 6.03
CA TRP A 139 -1.58 -7.96 5.55
C TRP A 139 -1.56 -6.87 6.61
N ILE A 140 -1.69 -7.22 7.90
CA ILE A 140 -1.56 -6.28 9.02
C ILE A 140 -0.13 -5.71 9.09
N SER A 141 0.90 -6.54 8.95
CA SER A 141 2.28 -6.05 8.93
C SER A 141 2.53 -5.05 7.79
N GLY A 142 1.95 -5.29 6.61
CA GLY A 142 1.97 -4.34 5.48
C GLY A 142 1.28 -3.02 5.83
N LEU A 143 0.13 -3.05 6.51
CA LEU A 143 -0.56 -1.84 6.98
C LEU A 143 0.26 -1.05 8.00
N PHE A 144 0.90 -1.71 8.96
CA PHE A 144 1.78 -1.03 9.93
C PHE A 144 2.99 -0.38 9.24
N PHE A 145 3.59 -1.08 8.27
CA PHE A 145 4.68 -0.51 7.47
C PHE A 145 4.22 0.71 6.65
N PHE A 146 3.00 0.63 6.08
CA PHE A 146 2.40 1.76 5.39
C PHE A 146 2.11 2.94 6.32
N LEU A 147 1.57 2.69 7.51
CA LEU A 147 1.33 3.70 8.55
C LEU A 147 2.63 4.40 8.98
N PHE A 148 3.71 3.63 9.16
CA PHE A 148 5.03 4.17 9.47
C PHE A 148 5.54 5.06 8.34
N SER A 149 5.45 4.59 7.09
CA SER A 149 5.85 5.34 5.90
C SER A 149 5.07 6.65 5.74
N LEU A 150 3.75 6.60 5.98
CA LEU A 150 2.86 7.75 5.98
C LEU A 150 3.23 8.76 7.07
N SER A 151 3.42 8.29 8.29
CA SER A 151 3.80 9.14 9.43
C SER A 151 5.12 9.86 9.18
N PHE A 152 6.11 9.14 8.65
CA PHE A 152 7.39 9.72 8.23
C PHE A 152 7.20 10.78 7.14
N MET A 153 6.38 10.49 6.13
CA MET A 153 6.11 11.39 5.01
C MET A 153 5.38 12.67 5.46
N THR A 154 4.34 12.54 6.28
CA THR A 154 3.61 13.67 6.88
C THR A 154 4.55 14.55 7.69
N LEU A 155 5.39 13.96 8.55
CA LEU A 155 6.36 14.70 9.35
C LEU A 155 7.41 15.40 8.47
N TYR A 156 7.90 14.74 7.44
CA TYR A 156 8.90 15.31 6.55
C TYR A 156 8.35 16.51 5.76
N VAL A 157 7.11 16.42 5.29
CA VAL A 157 6.39 17.52 4.64
C VAL A 157 6.16 18.67 5.62
N PHE A 158 5.69 18.37 6.82
CA PHE A 158 5.44 19.37 7.87
C PHE A 158 6.70 20.17 8.21
N ILE A 159 7.84 19.49 8.43
CA ILE A 159 9.13 20.14 8.69
C ILE A 159 9.56 20.98 7.49
N SER A 160 9.35 20.48 6.26
CA SER A 160 9.73 21.21 5.04
C SER A 160 8.90 22.49 4.83
N ILE A 161 7.62 22.47 5.22
CA ILE A 161 6.73 23.65 5.23
C ILE A 161 7.22 24.68 6.25
N ILE A 162 7.55 24.26 7.49
CA ILE A 162 8.07 25.16 8.53
C ILE A 162 9.39 25.80 8.10
N GLN A 163 10.25 25.06 7.39
CA GLN A 163 11.51 25.57 6.85
C GLN A 163 11.35 26.46 5.60
N GLY A 164 10.12 26.65 5.11
CA GLY A 164 9.84 27.44 3.91
C GLY A 164 10.31 26.80 2.59
N ARG A 165 10.60 25.48 2.59
CA ARG A 165 11.13 24.74 1.43
C ARG A 165 10.01 24.18 0.57
N TRP A 166 9.25 25.06 -0.07
CA TRP A 166 8.05 24.70 -0.83
C TRP A 166 8.34 23.81 -2.05
N ASP A 167 9.47 23.98 -2.72
CA ASP A 167 9.86 23.12 -3.85
C ASP A 167 10.09 21.66 -3.44
N THR A 168 10.62 21.47 -2.23
CA THR A 168 10.85 20.12 -1.67
C THR A 168 9.52 19.45 -1.35
N VAL A 169 8.55 20.20 -0.81
CA VAL A 169 7.19 19.72 -0.54
C VAL A 169 6.51 19.28 -1.82
N ASN A 170 6.56 20.11 -2.87
CA ASN A 170 5.92 19.80 -4.15
C ASN A 170 6.55 18.57 -4.82
N ARG A 171 7.88 18.45 -4.78
CA ARG A 171 8.59 17.29 -5.36
C ARG A 171 8.27 15.95 -4.68
N ILE A 172 8.03 15.96 -3.38
CA ILE A 172 7.89 14.71 -2.61
C ILE A 172 6.43 14.37 -2.38
N ALA A 173 5.60 15.37 -2.06
CA ALA A 173 4.20 15.18 -1.73
C ALA A 173 3.23 15.74 -2.75
N GLY A 174 3.64 16.64 -3.64
CA GLY A 174 2.77 17.25 -4.65
C GLY A 174 2.47 16.34 -5.84
N VAL A 175 1.51 16.76 -6.66
CA VAL A 175 1.10 16.03 -7.89
C VAL A 175 2.26 16.05 -8.90
N LYS A 176 2.56 14.91 -9.53
CA LYS A 176 3.53 14.86 -10.64
C LYS A 176 3.04 15.74 -11.79
N SER A 177 3.89 16.61 -12.31
CA SER A 177 3.53 17.37 -13.50
C SER A 177 3.54 16.47 -14.75
N VAL A 178 2.80 16.88 -15.78
CA VAL A 178 2.78 16.18 -17.08
C VAL A 178 4.20 16.01 -17.65
N GLU A 179 5.06 17.04 -17.56
CA GLU A 179 6.48 16.92 -17.90
C GLU A 179 7.25 15.88 -17.08
N GLU A 180 7.01 15.76 -15.77
CA GLU A 180 7.67 14.75 -14.94
C GLU A 180 7.24 13.34 -15.34
N GLU A 181 5.96 13.17 -15.66
CA GLU A 181 5.37 11.90 -16.11
C GLU A 181 5.91 11.49 -17.49
N ILE A 182 5.93 12.42 -18.45
CA ILE A 182 6.54 12.19 -19.78
C ILE A 182 8.02 11.81 -19.64
N LYS A 183 8.76 12.46 -18.75
CA LYS A 183 10.19 12.20 -18.56
C LYS A 183 10.47 10.86 -17.89
N GLU A 184 9.61 10.41 -16.97
CA GLU A 184 9.68 9.05 -16.42
C GLU A 184 9.40 7.99 -17.49
N GLU A 185 8.40 8.19 -18.36
CA GLU A 185 8.03 7.23 -19.41
C GLU A 185 9.00 7.20 -20.59
N THR A 186 9.65 8.33 -20.93
CA THR A 186 10.57 8.42 -22.08
C THR A 186 11.99 7.91 -21.76
N HIS A 187 12.33 7.77 -20.47
CA HIS A 187 13.67 7.35 -20.01
C HIS A 187 13.65 6.06 -19.16
N ALA A 188 12.52 5.32 -19.15
CA ALA A 188 12.39 4.00 -18.54
C ALA A 188 12.98 2.88 -19.41
#